data_AF-A0AAV4I6G5-F1
#
_entry.id   AF-A0AAV4I6G5-F1
#
_cell.length_a   1.000
_cell.length_b   1.000
_cell.length_c   1.000
_cell.angle_alpha   90.00
_cell.angle_beta   90.00
_cell.angle_gamma   90.00
#
_symmetry.space_group_name_H-M   'P 1'
#
loop_
_entity.id
_entity.type
_entity.pdbx_description
1 polymer ?
#
loop_
_entity_poly.entity_id
_entity_poly.type
_entity_poly.pdbx_seq_one_letter_code
_entity_poly.pdbx_strand_id
1 'polypeptide(L)'
;MKAEWNKKEIYLDLAKELEESGYRAKIIPVEIGARGFAGSSAYDLLSKLSISGNKQTKALKLLAEIAKHSSRWIWSRRNEQLLHME
;
A
#
# COMPACT_ATOMS: atom_id res chain seq x y z
N MET A 1 -13.24 -20.98 5.69
CA MET A 1 -13.44 -19.61 6.21
C MET A 1 -12.29 -18.75 5.71
N LYS A 2 -12.54 -17.77 4.83
CA LYS A 2 -11.51 -16.78 4.48
C LYS A 2 -11.33 -15.89 5.70
N ALA A 3 -10.13 -15.82 6.27
CA ALA A 3 -9.81 -14.80 7.25
C ALA A 3 -9.92 -13.45 6.55
N GLU A 4 -11.01 -12.73 6.81
CA GLU A 4 -11.22 -11.37 6.34
C GLU A 4 -10.33 -10.46 7.19
N TRP A 5 -9.05 -10.38 6.82
CA TRP A 5 -8.08 -9.55 7.52
C TRP A 5 -8.41 -8.08 7.24
N ASN A 6 -9.01 -7.39 8.23
CA ASN A 6 -9.27 -5.96 8.14
C ASN A 6 -7.95 -5.20 8.32
N LYS A 7 -7.33 -4.80 7.21
CA LYS A 7 -6.04 -4.07 7.21
C LYS A 7 -6.06 -2.79 8.07
N LYS A 8 -7.24 -2.26 8.40
CA LYS A 8 -7.37 -1.09 9.28
C LYS A 8 -7.09 -1.43 10.74
N GLU A 9 -7.49 -2.62 11.18
CA GLU A 9 -7.42 -3.01 12.59
C GLU A 9 -5.99 -3.12 13.11
N ILE A 10 -5.05 -3.51 12.24
CA ILE A 10 -3.61 -3.61 12.58
C ILE A 10 -3.05 -2.30 13.14
N TYR A 11 -3.54 -1.15 12.65
CA TYR A 11 -3.00 0.16 12.96
C TYR A 11 -3.88 0.97 13.91
N LEU A 12 -4.92 0.36 14.49
CA LEU A 12 -5.80 1.05 15.43
C LEU A 12 -5.06 1.47 16.70
N ASP A 13 -4.24 0.59 17.26
CA ASP A 13 -3.46 0.90 18.47
C ASP A 13 -2.50 2.06 18.22
N LEU A 14 -1.79 2.04 17.08
CA LEU A 14 -0.91 3.13 16.67
C LEU A 14 -1.67 4.45 16.48
N ALA A 15 -2.86 4.40 15.86
CA ALA A 15 -3.68 5.59 15.70
C ALA A 15 -4.12 6.15 17.06
N LYS A 16 -4.46 5.28 18.01
CA LYS A 16 -4.84 5.67 19.37
C LYS A 16 -3.68 6.33 20.13
N GLU A 17 -2.48 5.74 20.07
CA GLU A 17 -1.28 6.33 20.69
C GLU A 17 -0.96 7.72 20.13
N LEU A 18 -1.13 7.91 18.82
CA LEU A 18 -0.96 9.21 18.17
C LEU A 18 -2.00 10.23 18.63
N GLU A 19 -3.26 9.83 18.77
CA GLU A 19 -4.34 10.68 19.27
C GLU A 19 -4.13 11.07 20.75
N GLU A 20 -3.73 10.12 21.60
CA GLU A 20 -3.37 10.37 23.00
C GLU A 20 -2.19 11.33 23.14
N SER A 21 -1.26 11.31 22.17
CA SER A 21 -0.12 12.23 22.08
C SER A 21 -0.50 13.60 21.49
N GLY A 22 -1.78 13.84 21.18
CA GLY A 22 -2.29 15.12 20.66
C GLY A 22 -2.19 15.28 19.14
N TYR A 23 -1.82 14.23 18.40
CA TYR A 23 -1.83 14.25 16.94
C TYR A 23 -3.20 13.86 16.39
N ARG A 24 -3.50 14.30 15.16
CA ARG A 24 -4.66 13.79 14.41
C ARG A 24 -4.24 12.61 13.56
N ALA A 25 -4.77 11.42 13.85
CA ALA A 25 -4.49 10.21 13.08
C ALA A 25 -5.65 9.88 12.13
N LYS A 26 -5.32 9.32 10.95
CA LYS A 26 -6.33 8.78 10.02
C LYS A 26 -5.78 7.58 9.27
N ILE A 27 -6.44 6.44 9.43
CA ILE A 27 -6.06 5.21 8.73
C ILE A 27 -6.72 5.19 7.35
N ILE A 28 -5.90 5.09 6.29
CA ILE A 28 -6.34 5.03 4.90
C ILE A 28 -5.74 3.77 4.27
N PRO A 29 -6.53 2.69 4.06
CA PRO A 29 -6.01 1.50 3.39
C PRO A 29 -5.79 1.84 1.91
N VAL A 30 -4.55 1.66 1.46
CA VAL A 30 -4.18 1.82 0.05
C VAL A 30 -3.76 0.47 -0.50
N GLU A 31 -4.39 0.10 -1.60
CA GLU A 31 -4.07 -1.14 -2.31
C GLU A 31 -3.22 -0.81 -3.51
N ILE A 32 -2.00 -1.34 -3.52
CA ILE A 32 -1.13 -1.29 -4.69
C ILE A 32 -0.93 -2.71 -5.18
N GLY A 33 -1.45 -3.00 -6.37
CA GLY A 33 -1.33 -4.31 -6.98
C GLY A 33 0.13 -4.64 -7.28
N ALA A 34 0.50 -5.91 -7.12
CA ALA A 34 1.86 -6.43 -7.32
C ALA A 34 2.40 -6.36 -8.77
N ARG A 35 1.76 -5.59 -9.65
CA ARG A 35 2.22 -5.25 -11.01
C ARG A 35 2.36 -3.73 -11.22
N GLY A 36 2.36 -2.95 -10.14
CA GLY A 36 2.36 -1.49 -10.20
C GLY A 36 0.99 -0.89 -10.53
N PHE A 37 -0.11 -1.62 -10.33
CA PHE A 37 -1.44 -1.02 -10.47
C PHE A 37 -1.77 -0.27 -9.19
N ALA A 38 -1.62 1.05 -9.22
CA ALA A 38 -2.08 1.90 -8.14
C ALA A 38 -3.62 1.97 -8.20
N GLY A 39 -4.30 1.42 -7.19
CA GLY A 39 -5.76 1.43 -7.12
C GLY A 39 -6.32 2.84 -6.92
N SER A 40 -7.63 2.99 -7.05
CA SER A 40 -8.34 4.24 -6.75
C SER A 40 -8.05 4.76 -5.33
N SER A 41 -7.79 3.86 -4.39
CA SER A 41 -7.38 4.20 -3.01
C SER A 41 -6.07 4.99 -2.94
N ALA A 42 -5.11 4.73 -3.83
CA ALA A 42 -3.85 5.51 -3.89
C ALA A 42 -4.10 6.91 -4.45
N TYR A 43 -4.96 7.02 -5.45
CA TYR A 43 -5.39 8.31 -6.01
C TYR A 43 -6.11 9.16 -4.94
N ASP A 44 -7.04 8.55 -4.21
CA ASP A 44 -7.76 9.19 -3.11
C ASP A 44 -6.85 9.63 -1.96
N LEU A 45 -5.83 8.84 -1.63
CA LEU A 45 -4.82 9.23 -0.63
C LEU A 45 -4.11 10.52 -1.08
N LEU A 46 -3.66 10.58 -2.33
CA LEU A 46 -2.97 11.77 -2.85
C LEU A 46 -3.88 13.00 -2.82
N SER A 47 -5.16 12.85 -3.18
CA SER A 47 -6.16 13.92 -3.05
C SER A 47 -6.31 14.40 -1.61
N LYS A 48 -6.37 13.48 -0.64
CA LYS A 48 -6.47 13.81 0.81
C LYS A 48 -5.22 14.50 1.35
N LEU A 49 -4.07 14.26 0.74
CA LEU A 49 -2.81 14.97 1.01
C LEU A 49 -2.67 16.28 0.22
N SER A 50 -3.75 16.75 -0.41
CA SER A 50 -3.77 17.96 -1.24
C SER A 50 -2.81 17.90 -2.45
N ILE A 51 -2.44 16.70 -2.89
CA ILE A 51 -1.66 16.46 -4.11
C ILE A 51 -2.65 16.27 -5.26
N SER A 52 -2.79 17.28 -6.11
CA SER A 52 -3.79 17.32 -7.19
C SER A 52 -3.18 17.55 -8.58
N GLY A 53 -4.00 17.29 -9.61
CA GLY A 53 -3.67 17.58 -11.01
C GLY A 53 -2.41 16.85 -11.50
N ASN A 54 -1.54 17.57 -12.22
CA ASN A 54 -0.33 16.99 -12.80
C ASN A 54 0.63 16.38 -11.75
N LYS A 55 0.66 16.94 -10.53
CA LYS A 55 1.49 16.41 -9.44
C LYS A 55 0.97 15.06 -8.97
N GLN A 56 -0.35 14.90 -8.91
CA GLN A 56 -1.02 13.66 -8.53
C GLN A 56 -0.71 12.54 -9.53
N THR A 57 -0.86 12.81 -10.82
CA THR A 57 -0.55 11.82 -11.87
C THR A 57 0.91 11.39 -11.84
N LYS A 58 1.85 12.33 -11.60
CA LYS A 58 3.27 12.01 -11.46
C LYS A 58 3.55 11.16 -10.23
N ALA A 59 2.97 11.50 -9.08
CA ALA A 59 3.11 10.73 -7.85
C ALA A 59 2.53 9.32 -7.99
N LEU A 60 1.38 9.18 -8.64
CA LEU A 60 0.75 7.89 -8.89
C LEU A 60 1.62 6.99 -9.78
N LYS A 61 2.22 7.53 -10.85
CA LYS A 61 3.15 6.80 -11.71
C LYS A 61 4.40 6.36 -10.96
N LEU A 62 4.95 7.21 -10.10
CA LEU A 62 6.11 6.87 -9.28
C LEU A 62 5.78 5.75 -8.29
N LEU A 63 4.64 5.83 -7.61
CA LEU A 63 4.16 4.77 -6.71
C LEU A 63 4.00 3.43 -7.43
N ALA A 64 3.38 3.46 -8.62
CA ALA A 64 3.23 2.30 -9.48
C ALA A 64 4.57 1.65 -9.84
N GLU A 65 5.55 2.46 -10.28
CA GLU A 65 6.87 1.98 -10.68
C GLU A 65 7.63 1.37 -9.49
N ILE A 66 7.64 2.05 -8.33
CA ILE A 66 8.28 1.55 -7.10
C ILE A 66 7.65 0.22 -6.66
N ALA A 67 6.32 0.13 -6.67
CA ALA A 67 5.63 -1.11 -6.30
C ALA A 67 5.94 -2.25 -7.28
N LYS A 68 5.99 -1.97 -8.57
CA LYS A 68 6.42 -2.94 -9.59
C LYS A 68 7.83 -3.45 -9.31
N HIS A 69 8.82 -2.57 -9.10
CA HIS A 69 10.20 -2.98 -8.79
C HIS A 69 10.31 -3.76 -7.49
N SER A 70 9.64 -3.30 -6.43
CA SER A 70 9.67 -3.96 -5.12
C SER A 70 9.04 -5.35 -5.18
N SER A 71 7.93 -5.49 -5.92
CA SER A 71 7.27 -6.79 -6.11
C SER A 71 8.05 -7.74 -7.03
N ARG A 72 8.91 -7.21 -7.92
CA ARG A 72 9.72 -8.02 -8.85
C ARG A 72 10.57 -9.05 -8.12
N TRP A 73 11.15 -8.69 -6.98
CA TRP A 73 11.95 -9.63 -6.16
C TRP A 73 11.10 -10.82 -5.69
N ILE A 74 9.91 -10.55 -5.15
CA ILE A 74 8.98 -11.58 -4.67
C ILE A 74 8.61 -12.53 -5.82
N TRP A 75 8.31 -11.99 -7.00
CA TRP A 75 7.91 -12.80 -8.15
C TRP A 75 9.08 -13.55 -8.80
N SER A 76 10.28 -12.97 -8.80
CA SER A 76 11.49 -13.60 -9.35
C SER A 76 11.85 -14.89 -8.58
N ARG A 77 11.56 -14.92 -7.29
CA ARG A 77 11.86 -16.06 -6.41
C ARG A 77 10.70 -17.04 -6.24
N ARG A 78 9.54 -16.75 -6.83
CA ARG A 78 8.36 -17.62 -6.76
C ARG A 78 8.64 -19.02 -7.28
N ASN A 79 9.47 -19.13 -8.33
CA ASN A 79 9.84 -20.42 -8.91
C ASN A 79 11.06 -21.05 -8.24
N GLU A 80 11.84 -20.32 -7.43
CA GLU A 80 12.97 -20.90 -6.66
C GLU A 80 12.47 -21.81 -5.54
N GLN A 81 11.35 -21.47 -4.89
CA GLN A 81 10.77 -22.31 -3.84
C GLN A 81 10.18 -23.64 -4.37
N LEU A 82 9.90 -23.72 -5.67
CA LEU A 82 9.40 -24.96 -6.30
C LEU A 82 10.54 -25.95 -6.61
N LEU A 83 11.80 -25.52 -6.63
CA LEU A 83 12.97 -26.34 -6.96
C LEU A 83 13.57 -27.08 -5.74
N HIS A 84 13.12 -26.79 -4.52
CA HIS A 84 13.61 -27.44 -3.29
C HIS A 84 12.59 -28.41 -2.66
N MET A 85 11.54 -28.77 -3.39
CA MET A 85 10.54 -29.77 -3.00
C MET A 85 10.51 -30.99 -3.95
N GLU A 86 11.66 -31.33 -4.55
CA GLU A 86 11.88 -32.60 -5.26
C GLU A 86 12.88 -33.49 -4.51
#